data_AF-A0A2V8Q7J3-F1
#
_entry.id   AF-A0A2V8Q7J3-F1
#
_cell.length_a   1.000
_cell.length_b   1.000
_cell.length_c   1.000
_cell.angle_alpha   90.00
_cell.angle_beta   90.00
_cell.angle_gamma   90.00
#
_symmetry.space_group_name_H-M   'P 1'
#
loop_
_entity.id
_entity.type
_entity.pdbx_description
1 polymer ?
#
loop_
_entity_poly.entity_id
_entity_poly.type
_entity_poly.pdbx_seq_one_letter_code
_entity_poly.pdbx_strand_id
1 'polypeptide(L)'
;MANVKTAISLQESLFEQVETLANEMHVSRSRLFALALEDYCRRHQNLKLLDRINQAYQDPSDPAEKKRLRKMRSQHRKAVEGTW
;
A
#
# COMPACT_ATOMS: atom_id res chain seq x y z
N MET A 1 3.08 25.73 1.78
CA MET A 1 2.97 25.10 3.13
C MET A 1 4.25 25.37 3.90
N ALA A 2 4.19 25.45 5.22
CA ALA A 2 5.37 25.65 6.05
C ALA A 2 6.19 24.35 6.15
N ASN A 3 7.51 24.44 6.02
CA ASN A 3 8.42 23.31 6.21
C ASN A 3 8.93 23.29 7.66
N VAL A 4 8.89 22.12 8.29
CA VAL A 4 9.46 21.90 9.64
C VAL A 4 10.81 21.22 9.50
N LYS A 5 11.81 21.71 10.24
CA LYS A 5 13.13 21.07 10.33
C LYS A 5 13.17 20.20 11.58
N THR A 6 13.61 18.97 11.41
CA THR A 6 13.72 17.97 12.48
C THR A 6 15.06 17.28 12.37
N ALA A 7 15.78 17.18 13.49
CA ALA A 7 16.96 16.33 13.59
C ALA A 7 16.53 14.91 13.95
N ILE A 8 17.07 13.92 13.24
CA ILE A 8 16.80 12.50 13.48
C ILE A 8 18.12 11.76 13.67
N SER A 9 18.15 10.81 14.60
CA SER A 9 19.27 9.90 14.75
C SER A 9 19.07 8.71 13.81
N LEU A 10 20.11 8.38 13.04
CA LEU A 10 20.12 7.27 12.08
C LEU A 10 21.43 6.50 12.24
N GLN A 11 21.42 5.23 11.85
CA GLN A 11 22.66 4.48 11.68
C GLN A 11 23.48 5.10 10.54
N GLU A 12 24.79 5.24 10.73
CA GLU A 12 25.70 5.83 9.75
C GLU A 12 25.64 5.10 8.40
N SER A 13 25.63 3.76 8.43
CA SER A 13 25.50 2.93 7.22
C SER A 13 24.21 3.17 6.45
N LEU A 14 23.10 3.51 7.12
CA LEU A 14 21.85 3.85 6.46
C LEU A 14 21.92 5.26 5.87
N PHE A 15 22.56 6.19 6.56
CA PHE A 15 22.75 7.55 6.08
C PHE A 15 23.57 7.57 4.77
N GLU A 16 24.66 6.79 4.69
CA GLU A 16 25.48 6.66 3.48
C GLU A 16 24.70 6.06 2.29
N GLN A 17 23.85 5.06 2.55
CA GLN A 17 22.97 4.48 1.53
C GLN A 17 21.96 5.51 1.01
N VAL A 18 21.37 6.31 1.91
CA VAL A 18 20.43 7.37 1.54
C VAL A 18 21.14 8.46 0.72
N GLU A 19 22.38 8.82 1.07
CA GLU A 19 23.17 9.78 0.28
C GLU A 19 23.43 9.30 -1.14
N THR A 20 23.84 8.03 -1.27
CA THR A 20 24.11 7.41 -2.57
C THR A 20 22.85 7.40 -3.42
N LEU A 21 21.73 6.94 -2.86
CA LEU A 21 20.44 6.89 -3.55
C LEU A 21 19.92 8.28 -3.93
N ALA A 22 20.06 9.27 -3.05
CA ALA A 22 19.64 10.65 -3.35
C ALA A 22 20.41 11.21 -4.56
N ASN A 23 21.71 10.95 -4.63
CA ASN A 23 22.55 11.34 -5.75
C ASN A 23 22.15 10.63 -7.05
N GLU A 24 21.94 9.32 -7.02
CA GLU A 24 21.48 8.52 -8.17
C GLU A 24 20.12 9.01 -8.71
N MET A 25 19.22 9.38 -7.81
CA MET A 25 17.89 9.90 -8.14
C MET A 25 17.90 11.39 -8.52
N HIS A 26 19.04 12.08 -8.41
CA HIS A 26 19.18 13.53 -8.60
C HIS A 26 18.20 14.37 -7.75
N VAL A 27 18.01 13.99 -6.49
CA VAL A 27 17.17 14.72 -5.53
C VAL A 27 17.94 15.07 -4.27
N SER A 28 17.48 16.07 -3.51
CA SER A 28 18.07 16.33 -2.20
C SER A 28 17.74 15.21 -1.21
N ARG A 29 18.62 14.97 -0.23
CA ARG A 29 18.35 14.12 0.94
C ARG A 29 16.98 14.37 1.54
N SER A 30 16.67 15.64 1.83
CA SER A 30 15.41 16.03 2.45
C SER A 30 14.20 15.64 1.60
N ARG A 31 14.32 15.73 0.27
CA ARG A 31 13.29 15.30 -0.66
C ARG A 31 13.14 13.78 -0.64
N LEU A 32 14.24 13.03 -0.66
CA LEU A 32 14.20 11.57 -0.57
C LEU A 32 13.53 11.10 0.74
N PHE A 33 13.88 11.69 1.88
CA PHE A 33 13.22 11.40 3.17
C PHE A 33 11.72 11.70 3.14
N ALA A 34 11.33 12.85 2.58
CA ALA A 34 9.91 13.20 2.46
C ALA A 34 9.15 12.18 1.60
N LEU A 35 9.71 11.80 0.43
CA LEU A 35 9.12 10.80 -0.45
C LEU A 35 8.96 9.44 0.24
N ALA A 36 10.00 8.99 0.95
CA ALA A 36 9.96 7.72 1.68
C ALA A 36 8.90 7.73 2.80
N LEU A 37 8.81 8.82 3.56
CA LEU A 37 7.82 8.97 4.63
C LEU A 37 6.38 9.07 4.08
N GLU A 38 6.17 9.83 3.00
CA GLU A 38 4.88 9.91 2.33
C GLU A 38 4.42 8.52 1.86
N ASP A 39 5.30 7.77 1.20
CA ASP A 39 4.99 6.43 0.73
C ASP A 39 4.72 5.45 1.89
N TYR A 40 5.55 5.48 2.93
CA TYR A 40 5.35 4.65 4.12
C TYR A 40 4.01 4.94 4.82
N CYS A 41 3.68 6.22 5.01
CA CYS A 41 2.41 6.64 5.59
C CYS A 41 1.22 6.15 4.76
N ARG A 42 1.29 6.32 3.43
CA ARG A 42 0.26 5.88 2.50
C ARG A 42 0.06 4.36 2.56
N ARG A 43 1.14 3.56 2.55
CA ARG A 43 1.04 2.09 2.69
C ARG A 43 0.35 1.71 4.00
N HIS A 44 0.70 2.37 5.10
CA HIS A 44 0.09 2.10 6.40
C HIS A 44 -1.40 2.50 6.44
N GLN A 45 -1.77 3.62 5.81
CA GLN A 45 -3.17 4.01 5.64
C GLN A 45 -3.96 3.00 4.81
N ASN A 46 -3.38 2.48 3.72
CA ASN A 46 -4.01 1.46 2.89
C ASN A 46 -4.28 0.16 3.66
N LEU A 47 -3.33 -0.27 4.50
CA LEU A 47 -3.53 -1.43 5.36
C LEU A 47 -4.67 -1.22 6.36
N LYS A 48 -4.75 -0.03 6.98
CA LYS A 48 -5.86 0.33 7.87
C LYS A 48 -7.20 0.36 7.15
N LEU A 49 -7.23 0.83 5.91
CA LEU A 49 -8.44 0.82 5.09
C LEU A 49 -8.87 -0.62 4.78
N LEU A 50 -7.94 -1.48 4.39
CA LEU A 50 -8.21 -2.90 4.14
C LEU A 50 -8.77 -3.60 5.37
N ASP A 51 -8.19 -3.35 6.55
CA ASP A 51 -8.67 -3.91 7.81
C ASP A 51 -10.12 -3.48 8.11
N ARG A 52 -10.46 -2.20 7.91
CA ARG A 52 -11.84 -1.70 8.05
C ARG A 52 -12.81 -2.35 7.07
N ILE A 53 -12.38 -2.58 5.82
CA ILE A 53 -13.19 -3.30 4.83
C ILE A 53 -13.44 -4.72 5.33
N ASN A 54 -12.40 -5.43 5.74
CA ASN A 54 -12.53 -6.81 6.24
C ASN A 54 -13.48 -6.88 7.46
N GLN A 55 -13.39 -5.92 8.38
CA GLN A 55 -14.29 -5.82 9.53
C GLN A 55 -15.74 -5.60 9.11
N ALA A 56 -15.99 -4.72 8.13
CA ALA A 56 -17.35 -4.47 7.63
C ALA A 56 -17.98 -5.71 6.95
N TYR A 57 -17.17 -6.62 6.42
CA TYR A 57 -17.61 -7.88 5.80
C TYR A 57 -17.41 -9.11 6.69
N GLN A 58 -17.17 -8.92 7.99
CA GLN A 58 -16.91 -10.03 8.90
C GLN A 58 -18.16 -10.86 9.19
N ASP A 59 -19.34 -10.27 9.01
CA ASP A 59 -20.62 -10.95 9.22
C ASP A 59 -20.81 -12.12 8.24
N PRO A 60 -21.42 -13.23 8.69
CA PRO A 60 -21.65 -14.38 7.83
C PRO A 60 -22.59 -14.02 6.68
N SER A 61 -22.14 -14.27 5.45
CA SER A 61 -22.97 -14.02 4.25
C SER A 61 -24.30 -14.74 4.32
N ASP A 62 -25.36 -14.03 3.96
CA ASP A 62 -26.70 -14.58 3.89
C ASP A 62 -26.81 -15.65 2.77
N PRO A 63 -27.83 -16.53 2.80
CA PRO A 63 -28.02 -17.55 1.77
C PRO A 63 -28.20 -17.02 0.33
N ALA A 64 -28.84 -15.87 0.15
CA ALA A 64 -29.02 -15.19 -1.13
C ALA A 64 -27.70 -14.60 -1.66
N GLU A 65 -26.85 -14.04 -0.79
CA GLU A 65 -25.50 -13.60 -1.13
C GLU A 65 -24.62 -14.78 -1.57
N LYS A 66 -24.63 -15.88 -0.81
CA LYS A 66 -23.94 -17.12 -1.19
C LYS A 66 -24.39 -17.65 -2.55
N LYS A 67 -25.70 -17.61 -2.83
CA LYS A 67 -26.26 -18.02 -4.14
C LYS A 67 -25.76 -17.10 -5.27
N ARG A 68 -25.71 -15.78 -5.05
CA ARG A 68 -25.17 -14.80 -6.00
C ARG A 68 -23.69 -15.04 -6.28
N LEU A 69 -22.88 -15.18 -5.23
CA LEU A 69 -21.44 -15.46 -5.35
C LEU A 69 -21.16 -16.74 -6.13
N ARG A 70 -21.94 -17.80 -5.90
CA ARG A 70 -21.82 -19.07 -6.65
C ARG A 70 -22.09 -18.87 -8.16
N LYS A 71 -23.12 -18.10 -8.50
CA LYS A 71 -23.45 -17.80 -9.91
C LYS A 71 -22.34 -16.96 -10.56
N MET A 72 -21.85 -15.93 -9.87
CA MET A 72 -20.77 -15.07 -10.35
C MET A 72 -19.48 -15.85 -10.62
N ARG A 73 -19.05 -16.72 -9.68
CA ARG A 73 -17.86 -17.58 -9.86
C ARG A 73 -18.00 -18.54 -11.05
N SER A 74 -19.19 -19.10 -11.27
CA SER A 74 -19.44 -19.97 -12.42
C SER A 74 -19.37 -19.22 -13.74
N GLN A 75 -19.86 -17.98 -13.80
CA GLN A 75 -19.79 -17.15 -15.00
C GLN A 75 -18.36 -16.71 -15.29
N HIS A 76 -17.63 -16.27 -14.26
CA HIS A 76 -16.23 -15.87 -14.39
C HIS A 76 -15.35 -17.02 -14.92
N ARG A 77 -15.52 -18.25 -14.40
CA ARG A 77 -14.77 -19.41 -14.91
C ARG A 77 -14.99 -19.63 -16.41
N LYS A 78 -16.26 -19.60 -16.86
CA LYS A 78 -16.57 -19.77 -18.28
C LYS A 78 -15.98 -18.66 -19.17
N ALA A 79 -15.84 -17.44 -18.64
CA ALA A 79 -15.29 -16.31 -19.37
C ALA A 79 -13.75 -16.35 -19.50
N VAL A 80 -13.08 -17.06 -18.59
CA VAL A 80 -11.60 -17.16 -18.53
C VAL A 80 -11.11 -18.53 -19.05
N GLU A 81 -12.01 -19.49 -19.28
CA GLU A 81 -11.68 -20.73 -19.98
C GLU A 81 -11.26 -20.44 -21.43
N GLY A 82 -10.04 -20.84 -21.79
CA GLY A 82 -9.49 -20.70 -23.14
C GLY A 82 -8.73 -19.40 -23.42
N THR A 83 -8.48 -18.55 -22.42
CA THR A 83 -7.71 -17.30 -22.58
C THR A 83 -6.21 -17.44 -22.24
N TRP A 84 -5.62 -18.62 -22.49
CA TRP A 84 -4.17 -18.87 -22.31
C TRP A 84 -3.55 -19.33 -23.63
#